data_AF-A0A944C9M8-F1
#
_entry.id   AF-A0A944C9M8-F1
#
_cell.length_a   1.000
_cell.length_b   1.000
_cell.length_c   1.000
_cell.angle_alpha   90.00
_cell.angle_beta   90.00
_cell.angle_gamma   90.00
#
_symmetry.space_group_name_H-M   'P 1'
#
loop_
_entity.id
_entity.type
_entity.pdbx_description
1 polymer ?
#
loop_
_entity_poly.entity_id
_entity_poly.type
_entity_poly.pdbx_seq_one_letter_code
_entity_poly.pdbx_strand_id
1 'polypeptide(L)'
;MGIFDKLTGGPTRRDLGPAPARARVPMIAGNWKMNCSLVEAVNLSQAVSYKFYHPYDRVEIVLCPAFPHLRSVWNVLEFDKSDIKLGAQDCHWEDKGAYTGCVSAEMVRDTG
;
A
#
# COMPACT_ATOMS: atom_id res chain seq x y z
N MET A 1 -17.65 -45.78 -26.13
CA MET A 1 -18.45 -44.54 -25.96
C MET A 1 -18.71 -44.42 -24.47
N GLY A 2 -18.10 -43.42 -23.82
CA GLY A 2 -18.18 -43.20 -22.37
C GLY A 2 -17.02 -42.35 -21.88
N ILE A 3 -16.96 -41.09 -22.34
CA ILE A 3 -15.88 -40.11 -22.13
C ILE A 3 -16.06 -39.29 -20.83
N PHE A 4 -16.96 -39.67 -19.93
CA PHE A 4 -17.30 -38.86 -18.76
C PHE A 4 -17.28 -39.68 -17.47
N ASP A 5 -16.10 -39.85 -16.85
CA ASP A 5 -16.03 -40.10 -15.40
C ASP A 5 -14.64 -39.81 -14.77
N LYS A 6 -13.92 -38.80 -15.28
CA LYS A 6 -12.65 -38.29 -14.71
C LYS A 6 -12.76 -36.88 -14.14
N LEU A 7 -13.91 -36.51 -13.59
CA LEU A 7 -14.11 -35.18 -13.00
C LEU A 7 -14.87 -35.30 -11.68
N THR A 8 -14.15 -35.53 -10.58
CA THR A 8 -14.35 -34.86 -9.28
C THR A 8 -13.50 -35.56 -8.22
N GLY A 9 -12.35 -34.97 -7.89
CA GLY A 9 -11.48 -35.47 -6.83
C GLY A 9 -10.15 -34.73 -6.77
N GLY A 10 -10.14 -33.43 -7.07
CA GLY A 10 -9.00 -32.60 -6.74
C GLY A 10 -8.89 -32.48 -5.21
N PRO A 11 -7.68 -32.42 -4.63
CA PRO A 11 -7.52 -32.27 -3.20
C PRO A 11 -8.34 -31.07 -2.71
N THR A 12 -9.24 -31.32 -1.77
CA THR A 12 -9.98 -30.30 -1.05
C THR A 12 -8.99 -29.43 -0.26
N ARG A 13 -9.39 -28.23 0.16
CA ARG A 13 -8.56 -27.34 0.99
C ARG A 13 -8.08 -27.99 2.31
N ARG A 14 -8.67 -29.12 2.71
CA ARG A 14 -8.27 -29.93 3.87
C ARG A 14 -7.14 -30.91 3.55
N ASP A 15 -6.92 -31.22 2.28
CA ASP A 15 -5.95 -32.20 1.77
C ASP A 15 -4.61 -31.53 1.41
N LEU A 16 -4.60 -30.20 1.33
CA LEU A 16 -3.39 -29.39 1.23
C LEU A 16 -2.89 -29.11 2.65
N GLY A 17 -1.75 -29.69 3.03
CA GLY A 17 -1.02 -29.28 4.22
C GLY A 17 -0.76 -27.76 4.22
N PRO A 18 -0.45 -27.14 5.37
CA PRO A 18 -0.23 -25.70 5.42
C PRO A 18 0.81 -25.32 4.38
N ALA A 19 0.47 -24.37 3.50
CA ALA A 19 1.43 -23.80 2.56
C ALA A 19 2.68 -23.39 3.35
N PRO A 20 3.90 -23.66 2.85
CA PRO A 20 5.11 -23.29 3.56
C PRO A 20 5.00 -21.81 3.93
N ALA A 21 5.11 -21.50 5.21
CA ALA A 21 4.96 -20.15 5.70
C ALA A 21 6.03 -19.28 5.02
N ARG A 22 5.64 -18.57 3.95
CA ARG A 22 6.47 -17.54 3.34
C ARG A 22 6.84 -16.60 4.47
N ALA A 23 8.14 -16.44 4.73
CA ALA A 23 8.60 -15.48 5.73
C ALA A 23 7.99 -14.11 5.37
N ARG A 24 7.18 -13.56 6.28
CA ARG A 24 6.57 -12.24 6.08
C ARG A 24 7.69 -11.20 6.09
N VAL A 25 7.63 -10.25 5.16
CA VAL A 25 8.51 -9.08 5.21
C VAL A 25 7.98 -8.16 6.31
N PRO A 26 8.80 -7.78 7.31
CA PRO A 26 8.43 -6.75 8.27
C PRO A 26 8.03 -5.45 7.57
N MET A 27 6.96 -4.80 8.03
CA MET A 27 6.48 -3.53 7.47
C MET A 27 6.39 -2.46 8.56
N ILE A 28 6.86 -1.25 8.25
CA ILE A 28 6.78 -0.07 9.10
C ILE A 28 5.95 0.99 8.38
N ALA A 29 4.80 1.34 8.94
CA ALA A 29 3.93 2.38 8.42
C ALA A 29 4.00 3.65 9.28
N GLY A 30 4.52 4.74 8.71
CA GLY A 30 4.53 6.06 9.31
C GLY A 30 3.21 6.78 9.11
N ASN A 31 2.24 6.56 10.00
CA ASN A 31 0.98 7.31 10.01
C ASN A 31 1.18 8.70 10.63
N TRP A 32 1.16 9.74 9.80
CA TRP A 32 1.39 11.12 10.23
C TRP A 32 0.17 11.73 10.93
N LYS A 33 -0.99 11.06 10.87
CA LYS A 33 -2.26 11.56 11.41
C LYS A 33 -2.59 12.95 10.83
N MET A 34 -3.25 13.79 11.62
CA MET A 34 -3.53 15.18 11.29
C MET A 34 -2.35 16.09 11.69
N ASN A 35 -1.17 15.85 11.10
CA ASN A 35 0.03 16.67 11.28
C ASN A 35 0.64 17.06 9.93
N CYS A 36 1.60 17.97 10.00
CA CYS A 36 2.34 18.57 8.89
C CYS A 36 1.50 19.51 8.01
N SER A 37 2.06 20.69 7.77
CA SER A 37 1.78 21.49 6.58
C SER A 37 2.32 20.79 5.33
N LEU A 38 1.92 21.28 4.16
CA LEU A 38 2.38 20.74 2.88
C LEU A 38 3.92 20.78 2.76
N VAL A 39 4.55 21.89 3.17
CA VAL A 39 6.01 22.06 3.10
C VAL A 39 6.71 21.09 4.05
N GLU A 40 6.20 20.93 5.26
CA GLU A 40 6.74 19.95 6.22
C GLU A 40 6.59 18.51 5.72
N ALA A 41 5.46 18.18 5.10
CA ALA A 41 5.22 16.86 4.50
C ALA A 41 6.24 16.55 3.40
N VAL A 42 6.48 17.50 2.48
CA VAL A 42 7.49 17.38 1.43
C VAL A 42 8.89 17.21 2.03
N ASN A 43 9.29 18.11 2.93
CA ASN A 43 10.62 18.05 3.55
C ASN A 43 10.84 16.75 4.34
N LEU A 44 9.83 16.29 5.07
CA LEU A 44 9.90 15.03 5.81
C LEU A 44 10.02 13.84 4.85
N SER A 45 9.23 13.81 3.76
CA SER A 45 9.33 12.73 2.77
C SER A 45 10.71 12.65 2.11
N GLN A 46 11.31 13.81 1.77
CA GLN A 46 12.68 13.89 1.25
C GLN A 46 13.70 13.38 2.27
N ALA A 47 13.58 13.80 3.53
CA ALA A 47 14.49 13.37 4.59
C ALA A 47 14.40 11.86 4.86
N VAL A 48 13.21 11.27 4.80
CA VAL A 48 13.02 9.81 4.95
C VAL A 48 13.59 9.08 3.74
N SER A 49 13.25 9.52 2.52
CA SER A 49 13.74 8.95 1.26
C SER A 49 15.27 8.90 1.20
N TYR A 50 15.93 10.03 1.53
CA TYR A 50 17.40 10.12 1.58
C TYR A 50 18.03 9.14 2.58
N LYS A 51 17.40 8.95 3.74
CA LYS A 51 17.90 8.01 4.77
C LYS A 51 17.65 6.54 4.41
N PHE A 52 16.68 6.27 3.56
CA PHE A 52 16.30 4.91 3.13
C PHE A 52 17.14 4.37 1.96
N TYR A 53 18.17 5.10 1.49
CA TYR A 53 18.97 4.75 0.32
C TYR A 53 19.88 3.49 0.45
N HIS A 54 19.81 2.75 1.56
CA HIS A 54 20.59 1.52 1.75
C HIS A 54 19.69 0.31 1.55
N PRO A 55 20.20 -0.86 1.09
CA PRO A 55 19.38 -2.03 0.79
C PRO A 55 18.77 -2.61 2.07
N TYR A 56 17.66 -2.01 2.49
CA TYR A 56 16.75 -2.55 3.47
C TYR A 56 15.76 -3.48 2.75
N ASP A 57 16.27 -4.42 1.96
CA ASP A 57 15.49 -5.47 1.26
C ASP A 57 14.69 -6.36 2.24
N ARG A 58 14.86 -6.12 3.54
CA ARG A 58 14.26 -6.87 4.64
C ARG A 58 13.12 -6.13 5.33
N VAL A 59 12.82 -4.87 4.97
CA VAL A 59 11.73 -4.09 5.58
C VAL A 59 11.00 -3.25 4.54
N GLU A 60 9.68 -3.34 4.52
CA GLU A 60 8.82 -2.44 3.75
C GLU A 60 8.51 -1.19 4.57
N ILE A 61 8.66 -0.01 3.96
CA ILE A 61 8.27 1.27 4.57
C ILE A 61 7.08 1.85 3.82
N VAL A 62 6.09 2.33 4.57
CA VAL A 62 4.92 3.04 4.05
C VAL A 62 4.80 4.40 4.72
N LEU A 63 4.60 5.46 3.94
CA LEU A 63 4.22 6.77 4.46
C LEU A 63 2.71 6.97 4.31
N CYS A 64 2.05 7.38 5.40
CA CYS A 64 0.62 7.71 5.37
C CYS A 64 0.39 9.18 5.76
N PRO A 65 0.58 10.14 4.83
CA PRO A 65 0.32 11.55 5.07
C PRO A 65 -1.19 11.86 5.09
N ALA A 66 -1.55 13.09 5.48
CA ALA A 66 -2.92 13.58 5.32
C ALA A 66 -3.28 13.68 3.81
N PHE A 67 -4.57 13.50 3.48
CA PHE A 67 -5.04 13.48 2.08
C PHE A 67 -4.56 14.66 1.21
N PRO A 68 -4.56 15.93 1.68
CA PRO A 68 -4.10 17.04 0.86
C PRO A 68 -2.63 16.95 0.42
N HIS A 69 -1.83 16.10 1.08
CA HIS A 69 -0.39 15.98 0.85
C HIS A 69 0.00 14.72 0.08
N LEU A 70 -0.92 13.78 -0.18
CA LEU A 70 -0.64 12.48 -0.82
C LEU A 70 0.15 12.63 -2.13
N ARG A 71 -0.38 13.40 -3.08
CA ARG A 71 0.25 13.60 -4.39
C ARG A 71 1.63 14.26 -4.29
N SER A 72 1.79 15.21 -3.38
CA SER A 72 3.07 15.91 -3.19
C SER A 72 4.14 15.01 -2.56
N VAL A 73 3.75 14.16 -1.61
CA VAL A 73 4.64 13.13 -1.05
C VAL A 73 4.99 12.09 -2.11
N TRP A 74 4.03 11.62 -2.91
CA TRP A 74 4.30 10.70 -4.02
C TRP A 74 5.35 11.27 -4.99
N ASN A 75 5.19 12.52 -5.42
CA ASN A 75 6.11 13.15 -6.36
C ASN A 75 7.56 13.16 -5.86
N VAL A 76 7.76 13.31 -4.54
CA VAL A 76 9.10 13.21 -3.93
C VAL A 76 9.64 11.79 -4.06
N LEU A 77 8.86 10.79 -3.64
CA LEU A 77 9.27 9.39 -3.67
C LEU A 77 9.58 8.92 -5.10
N GLU A 78 8.75 9.32 -6.07
CA GLU A 78 8.93 9.03 -7.49
C GLU A 78 10.19 9.70 -8.05
N PHE A 79 10.42 10.99 -7.74
CA PHE A 79 11.60 11.72 -8.18
C PHE A 79 12.90 11.11 -7.63
N ASP A 80 12.90 10.74 -6.36
CA ASP A 80 14.05 10.10 -5.69
C ASP A 80 14.23 8.63 -6.09
N LYS A 81 13.29 8.05 -6.86
CA LYS A 81 13.22 6.60 -7.17
C LYS A 81 13.27 5.74 -5.91
N SER A 82 12.54 6.18 -4.88
CA SER A 82 12.48 5.53 -3.58
C SER A 82 11.59 4.28 -3.62
N ASP A 83 12.01 3.21 -2.95
CA ASP A 83 11.20 1.99 -2.79
C ASP A 83 10.11 2.12 -1.70
N ILE A 84 10.05 3.26 -1.01
CA ILE A 84 9.04 3.59 0.00
C ILE A 84 7.65 3.61 -0.66
N LYS A 85 6.68 2.98 0.00
CA LYS A 85 5.28 2.96 -0.44
C LYS A 85 4.51 4.15 0.12
N LEU A 86 3.43 4.51 -0.57
CA LEU A 86 2.47 5.52 -0.11
C LEU A 86 1.16 4.86 0.30
N GLY A 87 0.55 5.34 1.37
CA GLY A 87 -0.78 4.91 1.82
C GLY A 87 -1.66 6.09 2.23
N ALA A 88 -2.97 5.94 2.09
CA ALA A 88 -3.93 6.85 2.71
C ALA A 88 -4.22 6.45 4.16
N GLN A 89 -4.69 7.39 4.97
CA GLN A 89 -5.09 7.12 6.35
C GLN A 89 -6.51 6.54 6.47
N ASP A 90 -7.34 6.75 5.45
CA ASP A 90 -8.72 6.29 5.37
C ASP A 90 -9.15 6.11 3.90
N CYS A 91 -10.25 5.40 3.68
CA CYS A 91 -10.96 5.41 2.39
C CYS A 91 -12.42 5.01 2.59
N HIS A 92 -13.30 5.59 1.79
CA HIS A 92 -14.70 5.20 1.74
C HIS A 92 -14.89 3.93 0.91
N TRP A 93 -15.87 3.11 1.30
CA TRP A 93 -16.10 1.78 0.69
C TRP A 93 -16.80 1.86 -0.68
N GLU A 94 -17.50 2.95 -0.97
CA GLU A 94 -18.08 3.19 -2.30
C GLU A 94 -17.06 3.83 -3.24
N ASP A 95 -17.06 3.41 -4.51
CA ASP A 95 -16.15 3.94 -5.53
C ASP A 95 -16.40 5.43 -5.81
N LYS A 96 -17.67 5.86 -5.79
CA LYS A 96 -18.12 7.25 -5.98
C LYS A 96 -19.57 7.45 -5.52
N GLY A 97 -19.94 8.68 -5.19
CA GLY A 97 -21.33 9.02 -4.84
C GLY A 97 -21.47 10.35 -4.13
N ALA A 98 -22.67 10.60 -3.58
CA ALA A 98 -22.99 11.82 -2.83
C ALA A 98 -22.47 11.76 -1.38
N TYR A 99 -21.15 11.58 -1.23
CA TYR A 99 -20.45 11.41 0.05
C TYR A 99 -19.48 12.58 0.31
N THR A 100 -20.04 13.73 0.69
CA THR A 100 -19.26 14.96 0.88
C THR A 100 -18.16 14.77 1.92
N GLY A 101 -16.91 15.06 1.52
CA GLY A 101 -15.73 14.96 2.37
C GLY A 101 -15.07 13.58 2.42
N CYS A 102 -15.68 12.56 1.81
CA CYS A 102 -15.09 11.23 1.70
C CYS A 102 -14.13 11.13 0.51
N VAL A 103 -13.19 10.19 0.59
CA VAL A 103 -12.23 9.87 -0.48
C VAL A 103 -12.34 8.37 -0.79
N SER A 104 -12.57 8.00 -2.04
CA SER A 104 -12.66 6.59 -2.43
C SER A 104 -11.28 5.97 -2.65
N ALA A 105 -11.21 4.64 -2.65
CA ALA A 105 -9.97 3.92 -2.95
C ALA A 105 -9.42 4.25 -4.36
N GLU A 106 -10.31 4.47 -5.34
CA GLU A 106 -9.91 4.90 -6.69
C GLU A 106 -9.26 6.30 -6.67
N MET A 107 -9.81 7.25 -5.91
CA MET A 107 -9.21 8.58 -5.77
C MET A 107 -7.83 8.52 -5.11
N VAL A 108 -7.63 7.65 -4.10
CA VAL A 108 -6.31 7.45 -3.48
C VAL A 108 -5.32 6.90 -4.50
N ARG A 109 -5.71 5.87 -5.25
CA ARG A 109 -4.86 5.22 -6.27
C ARG A 109 -4.45 6.18 -7.39
N ASP A 110 -5.28 7.16 -7.72
CA ASP A 110 -4.96 8.18 -8.73
C ASP A 110 -3.81 9.12 -8.28
N THR A 111 -3.52 9.19 -6.97
CA THR A 111 -2.44 10.03 -6.44
C THR A 111 -1.04 9.44 -6.60
N GLY A 112 -0.91 8.15 -6.94
CA GLY A 112 0.35 7.40 -7.04
C GLY A 112 0.22 5.96 -6.55
#